data_AF-A0A439TRC5-F1
#
_entry.id   AF-A0A439TRC5-F1
#
_cell.length_a   1.000
_cell.length_b   1.000
_cell.length_c   1.000
_cell.angle_alpha   90.00
_cell.angle_beta   90.00
_cell.angle_gamma   90.00
#
_symmetry.space_group_name_H-M   'P 1'
#
loop_
_entity.id
_entity.type
_entity.pdbx_description
1 polymer ?
#
loop_
_entity_poly.entity_id
_entity_poly.type
_entity_poly.pdbx_seq_one_letter_code
_entity_poly.pdbx_strand_id
1 'polypeptide(L)'
;MELKFVDPRALKDNPDKARRSKSSPQADALLLATIRAVGIVQPPVVALETEGGNGYVIDAGHRRVKQAIAAGLEEIAVVVIERAEDGGAMRSLADTLAHEQLSPVDQWRAIERLVALGWTEEAIAVALALPVRQIRKLRLLANVLPAMLDQMAKGDMPNEQQLRTIASASLDEQKEVWKKHKPSKADPQVSWWSVAQGLTKRRMYARDASFGDDLAQAYGIAWVEDLFAPADEDSRYTTDVEAFLGAQQEWMANTVPKRGAIVEAGQWGEPKLPPKAERVYGKPSKSDHTAMYLDRDGKVQSVAYRMPAAKKPKGENGADVVTDGDDIVVTAKPRPDVTRKGTEMIGDLRTDALHEALSRAPIGDDTLMALLVLAFAGQNVTVASGARDVSYYGAAGLGQHAARLFDQEGKLDFDMDTLRIAVRSLLTDVLSCRENRSDSGVVARVAGDVIAADNFLANMGTEDFLSCLSRQALEAACADTSVLPRQKVKDTRAALVEHFKEGRFVHPSALFAPTPEKLTSWLKMNEAREQPEDDGTPADQDQLDGDAVVEPAHDYVGDDPAPQDEDLPDEQMETYKVAAE
;
A
#
# COMPACT_ATOMS: atom_id res chain seq x y z
N MET A 1 -31.72 20.67 -41.25
CA MET A 1 -32.46 20.58 -39.97
C MET A 1 -33.62 21.55 -40.03
N GLU A 2 -34.78 21.18 -39.48
CA GLU A 2 -36.02 21.97 -39.56
C GLU A 2 -36.68 22.01 -38.16
N LEU A 3 -37.21 23.15 -37.73
CA LEU A 3 -37.93 23.25 -36.46
C LEU A 3 -39.44 23.00 -36.70
N LYS A 4 -40.03 22.07 -35.93
CA LYS A 4 -41.49 21.78 -36.00
C LYS A 4 -42.11 21.74 -34.61
N PHE A 5 -43.41 22.01 -34.55
CA PHE A 5 -44.24 21.72 -33.37
C PHE A 5 -44.91 20.36 -33.55
N VAL A 6 -44.90 19.53 -32.50
CA VAL A 6 -45.44 18.16 -32.50
C VAL A 6 -46.00 17.82 -31.11
N ASP A 7 -47.03 16.96 -31.04
CA ASP A 7 -47.47 16.39 -29.76
C ASP A 7 -46.35 15.51 -29.18
N PRO A 8 -45.84 15.80 -27.96
CA PRO A 8 -44.80 14.97 -27.34
C PRO A 8 -45.21 13.51 -27.14
N ARG A 9 -46.51 13.19 -27.12
CA ARG A 9 -47.05 11.82 -27.03
C ARG A 9 -46.96 11.03 -28.33
N ALA A 10 -46.80 11.71 -29.47
CA ALA A 10 -46.62 11.07 -30.78
C ALA A 10 -45.15 10.69 -31.07
N LEU A 11 -44.21 11.14 -30.23
CA LEU A 11 -42.79 10.85 -30.35
C LEU A 11 -42.46 9.45 -29.81
N LYS A 12 -41.63 8.71 -30.56
CA LYS A 12 -41.15 7.38 -30.20
C LYS A 12 -39.77 7.43 -29.54
N ASP A 13 -39.60 6.65 -28.48
CA ASP A 13 -38.32 6.45 -27.80
C ASP A 13 -37.33 5.73 -28.73
N ASN A 14 -36.09 6.20 -28.83
CA ASN A 14 -35.03 5.50 -29.58
C ASN A 14 -34.54 4.27 -28.77
N PRO A 15 -34.56 3.05 -29.35
CA PRO A 15 -34.05 1.85 -28.67
C PRO A 15 -32.56 1.95 -28.30
N ASP A 16 -31.80 2.77 -29.04
CA ASP A 16 -30.35 2.92 -28.94
C ASP A 16 -29.91 4.14 -28.12
N LYS A 17 -30.82 4.70 -27.31
CA LYS A 17 -30.51 5.79 -26.37
C LYS A 17 -29.37 5.41 -25.41
N ALA A 18 -28.43 6.33 -25.25
CA ALA A 18 -27.20 6.10 -24.48
C ALA A 18 -27.45 5.89 -22.97
N ARG A 19 -28.36 6.67 -22.37
CA ARG A 19 -28.72 6.55 -20.95
C ARG A 19 -29.78 5.47 -20.73
N ARG A 20 -29.42 4.43 -19.97
CA ARG A 20 -30.31 3.34 -19.53
C ARG A 20 -30.54 3.34 -18.02
N SER A 21 -29.61 3.90 -17.25
CA SER A 21 -29.77 4.25 -15.84
C SER A 21 -30.95 5.22 -15.63
N LYS A 22 -31.66 5.07 -14.50
CA LYS A 22 -32.76 5.99 -14.14
C LYS A 22 -32.20 7.25 -13.52
N SER A 23 -32.65 8.42 -13.98
CA SER A 23 -32.39 9.70 -13.33
C SER A 23 -32.98 9.75 -11.92
N SER A 24 -32.40 10.58 -11.05
CA SER A 24 -32.90 10.71 -9.67
C SER A 24 -34.29 11.36 -9.64
N PRO A 25 -35.18 10.96 -8.71
CA PRO A 25 -36.52 11.56 -8.61
C PRO A 25 -36.49 13.08 -8.41
N GLN A 26 -35.47 13.58 -7.70
CA GLN A 26 -35.25 15.01 -7.47
C GLN A 26 -34.90 15.77 -8.75
N ALA A 27 -34.00 15.23 -9.59
CA ALA A 27 -33.62 15.88 -10.85
C ALA A 27 -34.78 15.89 -11.86
N ASP A 28 -35.57 14.81 -11.90
CA ASP A 28 -36.76 14.75 -12.76
C ASP A 28 -37.89 15.68 -12.25
N ALA A 29 -38.09 15.81 -10.94
CA ALA A 29 -39.04 16.76 -10.36
C ALA A 29 -38.65 18.23 -10.63
N LEU A 30 -37.36 18.56 -10.53
CA LEU A 30 -36.84 19.89 -10.87
C LEU A 30 -37.05 20.21 -12.35
N LEU A 31 -36.70 19.28 -13.25
CA LEU A 31 -36.91 19.45 -14.69
C LEU A 31 -38.40 19.63 -15.05
N LEU A 32 -39.29 18.88 -14.40
CA LEU A 32 -40.75 19.04 -14.55
C LEU A 32 -41.23 20.42 -14.10
N ALA A 33 -40.77 20.91 -12.94
CA ALA A 33 -41.12 22.23 -12.43
C ALA A 33 -40.65 23.34 -13.38
N THR A 34 -39.43 23.24 -13.91
CA THR A 34 -38.88 24.18 -14.90
C THR A 34 -39.70 24.16 -16.19
N ILE A 35 -40.01 22.99 -16.75
CA ILE A 35 -40.80 22.87 -17.98
C ILE A 35 -42.22 23.44 -17.81
N ARG A 36 -42.82 23.32 -16.62
CA ARG A 36 -44.11 23.96 -16.31
C ARG A 36 -44.03 25.50 -16.20
N ALA A 37 -42.88 26.04 -15.80
CA ALA A 37 -42.70 27.48 -15.58
C ALA A 37 -42.28 28.24 -16.85
N VAL A 38 -41.40 27.66 -17.67
CA VAL A 38 -40.79 28.33 -18.85
C VAL A 38 -40.85 27.51 -20.15
N GLY A 39 -41.51 26.34 -20.14
CA GLY A 39 -41.55 25.44 -21.29
C GLY A 39 -40.23 24.72 -21.56
N ILE A 40 -40.08 24.15 -22.76
CA ILE A 40 -38.81 23.55 -23.19
C ILE A 40 -37.93 24.64 -23.82
N VAL A 41 -36.84 25.01 -23.15
CA VAL A 41 -35.88 26.01 -23.63
C VAL A 41 -35.04 25.50 -24.80
N GLN A 42 -34.53 24.26 -24.70
CA GLN A 42 -33.74 23.60 -25.76
C GLN A 42 -34.59 22.49 -26.40
N PRO A 43 -35.04 22.64 -27.65
CA PRO A 43 -35.82 21.62 -28.36
C PRO A 43 -35.17 20.23 -28.36
N PRO A 44 -35.94 19.14 -28.20
CA PRO A 44 -35.45 17.78 -28.45
C PRO A 44 -35.12 17.60 -29.94
N VAL A 45 -34.18 16.70 -30.23
CA VAL A 45 -33.77 16.39 -31.60
C VAL A 45 -34.42 15.07 -32.01
N VAL A 46 -35.09 15.06 -33.16
CA VAL A 46 -35.85 13.91 -33.65
C VAL A 46 -35.52 13.61 -35.12
N ALA A 47 -35.63 12.35 -35.50
CA ALA A 47 -35.48 11.88 -36.88
C ALA A 47 -36.76 11.19 -37.34
N LEU A 48 -36.97 11.11 -38.66
CA LEU A 48 -38.09 10.36 -39.24
C LEU A 48 -37.95 8.85 -38.99
N GLU A 49 -39.09 8.19 -38.77
CA GLU A 49 -39.18 6.74 -38.63
C GLU A 49 -39.00 6.02 -39.98
N THR A 50 -38.19 4.97 -39.99
CA THR A 50 -37.87 4.20 -41.21
C THR A 50 -38.87 3.09 -41.53
N GLU A 51 -39.64 2.61 -40.56
CA GLU A 51 -40.58 1.48 -40.72
C GLU A 51 -41.98 1.93 -41.23
N GLY A 52 -41.99 2.85 -42.21
CA GLY A 52 -43.20 3.19 -42.98
C GLY A 52 -44.26 4.05 -42.26
N GLY A 53 -43.95 4.65 -41.12
CA GLY A 53 -44.82 5.60 -40.43
C GLY A 53 -44.38 7.05 -40.60
N ASN A 54 -45.33 8.00 -40.61
CA ASN A 54 -45.05 9.44 -40.47
C ASN A 54 -44.67 9.82 -39.02
N GLY A 55 -44.03 8.91 -38.30
CA GLY A 55 -43.62 9.08 -36.91
C GLY A 55 -42.24 9.73 -36.79
N TYR A 56 -41.96 10.26 -35.60
CA TYR A 56 -40.64 10.80 -35.24
C TYR A 56 -40.04 10.00 -34.08
N VAL A 57 -38.77 9.64 -34.22
CA VAL A 57 -37.96 8.96 -33.20
C VAL A 57 -37.05 9.98 -32.52
N ILE A 58 -36.98 9.96 -31.18
CA ILE A 58 -36.19 10.90 -30.39
C ILE A 58 -34.72 10.49 -30.40
N ASP A 59 -33.85 11.24 -31.07
CA ASP A 59 -32.39 11.00 -31.02
C ASP A 59 -31.77 11.61 -29.76
N ALA A 60 -32.19 12.82 -29.39
CA ALA A 60 -31.72 13.52 -28.20
C ALA A 60 -32.87 14.21 -27.44
N GLY A 61 -32.73 14.30 -26.11
CA GLY A 61 -33.71 14.98 -25.25
C GLY A 61 -34.85 14.11 -24.71
N HIS A 62 -34.74 12.77 -24.65
CA HIS A 62 -35.76 11.85 -24.11
C HIS A 62 -36.34 12.30 -22.76
N ARG A 63 -35.49 12.79 -21.83
CA ARG A 63 -35.93 13.31 -20.53
C ARG A 63 -36.84 14.54 -20.67
N ARG A 64 -36.53 15.47 -21.58
CA ARG A 64 -37.33 16.68 -21.85
C ARG A 64 -38.70 16.29 -22.40
N VAL A 65 -38.78 15.38 -23.37
CA VAL A 65 -40.06 14.88 -23.92
C VAL A 65 -40.91 14.23 -22.83
N LYS A 66 -40.33 13.31 -22.04
CA LYS A 66 -41.03 12.64 -20.94
C LYS A 66 -41.58 13.62 -19.90
N GLN A 67 -40.81 14.63 -19.50
CA GLN A 67 -41.27 15.64 -18.55
C GLN A 67 -42.26 16.63 -19.17
N ALA A 68 -42.23 16.87 -20.49
CA ALA A 68 -43.27 17.65 -21.18
C ALA A 68 -44.63 16.97 -21.19
N ILE A 69 -44.67 15.64 -21.38
CA ILE A 69 -45.90 14.84 -21.22
C ILE A 69 -46.42 14.95 -19.78
N ALA A 70 -45.55 14.86 -18.78
CA ALA A 70 -45.91 15.01 -17.36
C ALA A 70 -46.25 16.47 -16.96
N ALA A 71 -45.78 17.46 -17.72
CA ALA A 71 -46.16 18.86 -17.60
C ALA A 71 -47.57 19.13 -18.17
N GLY A 72 -48.03 18.27 -19.08
CA GLY A 72 -49.33 18.40 -19.74
C GLY A 72 -49.30 19.24 -21.02
N LEU A 73 -48.12 19.47 -21.61
CA LEU A 73 -48.00 20.23 -22.86
C LEU A 73 -48.70 19.49 -24.01
N GLU A 74 -49.44 20.24 -24.83
CA GLU A 74 -50.13 19.71 -26.02
C GLU A 74 -49.18 19.62 -27.22
N GLU A 75 -48.32 20.62 -27.41
CA GLU A 75 -47.29 20.65 -28.44
C GLU A 75 -45.93 21.06 -27.86
N ILE A 76 -44.85 20.57 -28.47
CA ILE A 76 -43.47 20.97 -28.17
C ILE A 76 -42.71 21.27 -29.46
N ALA A 77 -41.80 22.24 -29.40
CA ALA A 77 -40.84 22.48 -30.47
C ALA A 77 -39.78 21.36 -30.48
N VAL A 78 -39.55 20.77 -31.66
CA VAL A 78 -38.51 19.76 -31.93
C VAL A 78 -37.68 20.16 -33.15
N VAL A 79 -36.40 19.78 -33.16
CA VAL A 79 -35.54 19.90 -34.33
C VAL A 79 -35.56 18.56 -35.09
N VAL A 80 -36.16 18.57 -36.27
CA VAL A 80 -36.20 17.44 -37.20
C VAL A 80 -34.91 17.39 -38.01
N ILE A 81 -34.27 16.24 -38.01
CA ILE A 81 -33.03 15.96 -38.74
C ILE A 81 -33.15 14.69 -39.58
N GLU A 82 -32.24 14.52 -40.53
CA GLU A 82 -32.14 13.29 -41.31
C GLU A 82 -31.65 12.14 -40.42
N ARG A 83 -32.30 10.97 -40.56
CA ARG A 83 -31.95 9.75 -39.84
C ARG A 83 -30.54 9.32 -40.25
N ALA A 84 -29.64 9.16 -39.29
CA ALA A 84 -28.32 8.61 -39.54
C ALA A 84 -28.38 7.06 -39.66
N GLU A 85 -27.41 6.49 -40.37
CA GLU A 85 -27.29 5.03 -40.60
C GLU A 85 -27.16 4.23 -39.28
N ASP A 86 -26.54 4.84 -38.28
CA ASP A 86 -26.40 4.30 -36.91
C ASP A 86 -27.66 4.43 -36.05
N GLY A 87 -28.80 4.79 -36.64
CA GLY A 87 -30.05 5.04 -35.91
C GLY A 87 -29.97 6.21 -34.92
N GLY A 88 -29.03 7.14 -35.11
CA GLY A 88 -28.81 8.27 -34.20
C GLY A 88 -28.08 7.90 -32.90
N ALA A 89 -27.55 6.68 -32.78
CA ALA A 89 -26.87 6.21 -31.56
C ALA A 89 -25.68 7.10 -31.16
N MET A 90 -24.83 7.50 -32.12
CA MET A 90 -23.67 8.35 -31.88
C MET A 90 -24.10 9.74 -31.42
N ARG A 91 -25.12 10.32 -32.07
CA ARG A 91 -25.71 11.62 -31.68
C ARG A 91 -26.27 11.56 -30.26
N SER A 92 -26.98 10.49 -29.91
CA SER A 92 -27.54 10.28 -28.58
C SER A 92 -26.46 10.18 -27.50
N LEU A 93 -25.35 9.49 -27.78
CA LEU A 93 -24.21 9.37 -26.88
C LEU A 93 -23.45 10.70 -26.73
N ALA A 94 -23.15 11.39 -27.83
CA ALA A 94 -22.45 12.67 -27.83
C ALA A 94 -23.24 13.77 -27.09
N ASP A 95 -24.54 13.93 -27.38
CA ASP A 95 -25.41 14.89 -26.66
C ASP A 95 -25.47 14.58 -25.16
N THR A 96 -25.59 13.30 -24.79
CA THR A 96 -25.64 12.90 -23.38
C THR A 96 -24.33 13.21 -22.66
N LEU A 97 -23.19 12.85 -23.26
CA LEU A 97 -21.86 13.08 -22.68
C LEU A 97 -21.55 14.58 -22.49
N ALA A 98 -22.00 15.44 -23.41
CA ALA A 98 -21.76 16.87 -23.33
C ALA A 98 -22.55 17.58 -22.20
N HIS A 99 -23.71 17.05 -21.80
CA HIS A 99 -24.62 17.74 -20.86
C HIS A 99 -24.73 17.10 -19.46
N GLU A 100 -24.56 15.79 -19.32
CA GLU A 100 -24.79 15.09 -18.04
C GLU A 100 -23.84 13.89 -17.91
N GLN A 101 -23.06 13.82 -16.83
CA GLN A 101 -22.18 12.67 -16.60
C GLN A 101 -22.97 11.35 -16.71
N LEU A 102 -22.53 10.51 -17.65
CA LEU A 102 -23.13 9.22 -17.93
C LEU A 102 -22.38 8.16 -17.12
N SER A 103 -23.09 7.23 -16.49
CA SER A 103 -22.45 6.13 -15.74
C SER A 103 -21.48 5.36 -16.66
N PRO A 104 -20.29 4.95 -16.21
CA PRO A 104 -19.34 4.18 -17.04
C PRO A 104 -19.97 2.93 -17.69
N VAL A 105 -20.94 2.30 -17.02
CA VAL A 105 -21.69 1.16 -17.56
C VAL A 105 -22.61 1.56 -18.71
N ASP A 106 -23.25 2.73 -18.65
CA ASP A 106 -24.08 3.24 -19.74
C ASP A 106 -23.22 3.74 -20.92
N GLN A 107 -22.08 4.39 -20.65
CA GLN A 107 -21.10 4.74 -21.68
C GLN A 107 -20.64 3.48 -22.44
N TRP A 108 -20.25 2.44 -21.71
CA TRP A 108 -19.87 1.15 -22.29
C TRP A 108 -21.01 0.52 -23.11
N ARG A 109 -22.23 0.46 -22.59
CA ARG A 109 -23.40 -0.09 -23.32
C ARG A 109 -23.68 0.64 -24.63
N ALA A 110 -23.46 1.96 -24.66
CA ALA A 110 -23.60 2.76 -25.87
C ALA A 110 -22.43 2.53 -26.85
N ILE A 111 -21.19 2.41 -26.37
CA ILE A 111 -20.00 2.07 -27.16
C ILE A 111 -20.15 0.69 -27.82
N GLU A 112 -20.52 -0.36 -27.09
CA GLU A 112 -20.74 -1.69 -27.69
C GLU A 112 -21.88 -1.69 -28.71
N ARG A 113 -22.91 -0.85 -28.50
CA ARG A 113 -23.97 -0.69 -29.51
C ARG A 113 -23.45 -0.04 -30.79
N LEU A 114 -22.59 0.98 -30.68
CA LEU A 114 -21.92 1.58 -31.84
C LEU A 114 -21.01 0.59 -32.57
N VAL A 115 -20.23 -0.20 -31.84
CA VAL A 115 -19.41 -1.29 -32.43
C VAL A 115 -20.30 -2.32 -33.14
N ALA A 116 -21.43 -2.72 -32.56
CA ALA A 116 -22.40 -3.60 -33.19
C ALA A 116 -23.13 -2.97 -34.41
N LEU A 117 -23.07 -1.64 -34.55
CA LEU A 117 -23.54 -0.89 -35.73
C LEU A 117 -22.42 -0.62 -36.76
N GLY A 118 -21.22 -1.19 -36.56
CA GLY A 118 -20.11 -1.13 -37.51
C GLY A 118 -19.07 -0.02 -37.25
N TRP A 119 -19.18 0.75 -36.16
CA TRP A 119 -18.18 1.77 -35.82
C TRP A 119 -16.89 1.14 -35.27
N THR A 120 -15.74 1.66 -35.68
CA THR A 120 -14.43 1.28 -35.10
C THR A 120 -14.17 2.04 -33.78
N GLU A 121 -13.30 1.51 -32.93
CA GLU A 121 -12.92 2.17 -31.68
C GLU A 121 -12.32 3.56 -31.92
N GLU A 122 -11.52 3.69 -32.98
CA GLU A 122 -10.88 4.92 -33.41
C GLU A 122 -11.90 5.95 -33.92
N ALA A 123 -12.91 5.52 -34.68
CA ALA A 123 -13.99 6.40 -35.13
C ALA A 123 -14.87 6.89 -33.96
N ILE A 124 -15.15 6.02 -32.98
CA ILE A 124 -15.87 6.39 -31.74
C ILE A 124 -15.03 7.37 -30.91
N ALA A 125 -13.72 7.11 -30.74
CA ALA A 125 -12.81 7.97 -30.01
C ALA A 125 -12.76 9.39 -30.59
N VAL A 126 -12.63 9.51 -31.92
CA VAL A 126 -12.65 10.79 -32.63
C VAL A 126 -14.01 11.49 -32.50
N ALA A 127 -15.13 10.77 -32.71
CA ALA A 127 -16.47 11.34 -32.64
C ALA A 127 -16.88 11.84 -31.24
N LEU A 128 -16.34 11.24 -30.18
CA LEU A 128 -16.60 11.62 -28.79
C LEU A 128 -15.52 12.53 -28.18
N ALA A 129 -14.46 12.85 -28.93
CA ALA A 129 -13.25 13.53 -28.43
C ALA A 129 -12.62 12.85 -27.19
N LEU A 130 -12.66 11.51 -27.13
CA LEU A 130 -12.10 10.71 -26.05
C LEU A 130 -10.85 9.95 -26.50
N PRO A 131 -9.84 9.73 -25.63
CA PRO A 131 -8.69 8.88 -25.98
C PRO A 131 -9.13 7.45 -26.33
N VAL A 132 -8.54 6.84 -27.36
CA VAL A 132 -8.81 5.43 -27.75
C VAL A 132 -8.60 4.47 -26.56
N ARG A 133 -7.61 4.75 -25.70
CA ARG A 133 -7.37 4.01 -24.44
C ARG A 133 -8.60 4.01 -23.51
N GLN A 134 -9.35 5.11 -23.44
CA GLN A 134 -10.56 5.22 -22.62
C GLN A 134 -11.71 4.39 -23.21
N ILE A 135 -11.87 4.40 -24.54
CA ILE A 135 -12.82 3.52 -25.23
C ILE A 135 -12.50 2.05 -24.91
N ARG A 136 -11.25 1.61 -25.14
CA ARG A 136 -10.79 0.25 -24.80
C ARG A 136 -10.99 -0.12 -23.32
N LYS A 137 -10.73 0.80 -22.40
CA LYS A 137 -10.97 0.62 -20.96
C LYS A 137 -12.45 0.39 -20.63
N LEU A 138 -13.36 1.15 -21.25
CA LEU A 138 -14.80 0.97 -21.07
C LEU A 138 -15.25 -0.40 -21.62
N ARG A 139 -14.71 -0.83 -22.77
CA ARG A 139 -15.01 -2.14 -23.38
C ARG A 139 -14.66 -3.36 -22.52
N LEU A 140 -13.77 -3.24 -21.53
CA LEU A 140 -13.51 -4.31 -20.55
C LEU A 140 -14.77 -4.73 -19.78
N LEU A 141 -15.75 -3.85 -19.63
CA LEU A 141 -17.04 -4.15 -19.00
C LEU A 141 -17.87 -5.19 -19.77
N ALA A 142 -17.54 -5.47 -21.05
CA ALA A 142 -18.20 -6.53 -21.83
C ALA A 142 -17.98 -7.94 -21.27
N ASN A 143 -16.85 -8.15 -20.59
CA ASN A 143 -16.52 -9.44 -19.97
C ASN A 143 -16.99 -9.55 -18.52
N VAL A 144 -17.82 -8.62 -18.03
CA VAL A 144 -18.28 -8.59 -16.63
C VAL A 144 -19.72 -9.11 -16.51
N LEU A 145 -19.97 -9.92 -15.48
CA LEU A 145 -21.28 -10.52 -15.18
C LEU A 145 -22.39 -9.45 -15.12
N PRO A 146 -23.55 -9.62 -15.82
CA PRO A 146 -24.61 -8.62 -15.85
C PRO A 146 -25.10 -8.14 -14.47
N ALA A 147 -25.14 -9.04 -13.48
CA ALA A 147 -25.54 -8.69 -12.12
C ALA A 147 -24.53 -7.80 -11.38
N MET A 148 -23.23 -7.86 -11.74
CA MET A 148 -22.22 -6.91 -11.26
C MET A 148 -22.36 -5.56 -11.99
N LEU A 149 -22.57 -5.57 -13.30
CA LEU A 149 -22.80 -4.36 -14.10
C LEU A 149 -24.00 -3.55 -13.62
N ASP A 150 -25.09 -4.21 -13.22
CA ASP A 150 -26.27 -3.55 -12.65
C ASP A 150 -26.04 -2.96 -11.25
N GLN A 151 -25.01 -3.41 -10.52
CA GLN A 151 -24.55 -2.79 -9.28
C GLN A 151 -23.64 -1.58 -9.58
N MET A 152 -22.66 -1.75 -10.47
CA MET A 152 -21.79 -0.68 -10.97
C MET A 152 -22.59 0.50 -11.53
N ALA A 153 -23.69 0.24 -12.24
CA ALA A 153 -24.59 1.25 -12.78
C ALA A 153 -25.28 2.13 -11.70
N LYS A 154 -25.27 1.73 -10.42
CA LYS A 154 -25.77 2.53 -9.29
C LYS A 154 -24.73 3.50 -8.71
N GLY A 155 -23.50 3.50 -9.24
CA GLY A 155 -22.37 4.30 -8.74
C GLY A 155 -21.36 3.53 -7.88
N ASP A 156 -21.61 2.23 -7.63
CA ASP A 156 -20.72 1.35 -6.85
C ASP A 156 -19.69 0.70 -7.78
N MET A 157 -18.66 1.45 -8.17
CA MET A 157 -17.65 1.05 -9.17
C MET A 157 -16.38 0.45 -8.53
N PRO A 158 -15.82 -0.66 -9.07
CA PRO A 158 -14.49 -1.13 -8.72
C PRO A 158 -13.39 -0.17 -9.20
N ASN A 159 -12.21 -0.22 -8.58
CA ASN A 159 -11.03 0.46 -9.10
C ASN A 159 -10.47 -0.23 -10.37
N GLU A 160 -9.53 0.42 -11.08
CA GLU A 160 -9.03 -0.11 -12.36
C GLU A 160 -8.36 -1.49 -12.24
N GLN A 161 -7.60 -1.74 -11.17
CA GLN A 161 -6.94 -3.03 -10.95
C GLN A 161 -7.97 -4.14 -10.68
N GLN A 162 -8.95 -3.88 -9.81
CA GLN A 162 -10.05 -4.78 -9.52
C GLN A 162 -10.88 -5.09 -10.77
N LEU A 163 -11.20 -4.07 -11.57
CA LEU A 163 -11.95 -4.23 -12.82
C LEU A 163 -11.21 -5.12 -13.82
N ARG A 164 -9.90 -4.93 -13.99
CA ARG A 164 -9.06 -5.79 -14.84
C ARG A 164 -9.10 -7.25 -14.35
N THR A 165 -8.94 -7.50 -13.05
CA THR A 165 -9.03 -8.85 -12.48
C THR A 165 -10.40 -9.48 -12.74
N ILE A 166 -11.49 -8.76 -12.45
CA ILE A 166 -12.87 -9.24 -12.65
C ILE A 166 -13.11 -9.57 -14.13
N ALA A 167 -12.78 -8.66 -15.04
CA ALA A 167 -12.98 -8.83 -16.49
C ALA A 167 -12.06 -9.89 -17.13
N SER A 168 -11.00 -10.33 -16.44
CA SER A 168 -10.11 -11.41 -16.88
C SER A 168 -10.57 -12.81 -16.44
N ALA A 169 -11.46 -12.90 -15.45
CA ALA A 169 -12.00 -14.18 -14.97
C ALA A 169 -13.20 -14.64 -15.81
N SER A 170 -13.48 -15.94 -15.86
CA SER A 170 -14.61 -16.45 -16.63
C SER A 170 -15.95 -16.02 -16.04
N LEU A 171 -17.01 -15.94 -16.86
CA LEU A 171 -18.34 -15.55 -16.38
C LEU A 171 -18.91 -16.52 -15.33
N ASP A 172 -18.54 -17.79 -15.38
CA ASP A 172 -18.92 -18.79 -14.38
C ASP A 172 -18.16 -18.61 -13.05
N GLU A 173 -16.86 -18.30 -13.08
CA GLU A 173 -16.08 -17.94 -11.90
C GLU A 173 -16.64 -16.67 -11.23
N GLN A 174 -16.88 -15.63 -12.05
CA GLN A 174 -17.53 -14.39 -11.60
C GLN A 174 -18.88 -14.66 -10.94
N LYS A 175 -19.68 -15.57 -11.48
CA LYS A 175 -20.98 -15.97 -10.94
C LYS A 175 -20.86 -16.71 -9.60
N GLU A 176 -19.90 -17.61 -9.42
CA GLU A 176 -19.69 -18.30 -8.15
C GLU A 176 -19.15 -17.36 -7.05
N VAL A 177 -18.24 -16.45 -7.39
CA VAL A 177 -17.75 -15.42 -6.44
C VAL A 177 -18.85 -14.42 -6.11
N TRP A 178 -19.66 -14.00 -7.10
CA TRP A 178 -20.78 -13.10 -6.88
C TRP A 178 -21.84 -13.66 -5.93
N LYS A 179 -22.12 -14.97 -5.96
CA LYS A 179 -23.03 -15.60 -4.97
C LYS A 179 -22.59 -15.36 -3.51
N LYS A 180 -21.27 -15.33 -3.26
CA LYS A 180 -20.69 -15.15 -1.91
C LYS A 180 -20.62 -13.68 -1.48
N HIS A 181 -20.43 -12.76 -2.43
CA HIS A 181 -20.19 -11.33 -2.18
C HIS A 181 -21.31 -10.40 -2.67
N LYS A 182 -22.48 -10.95 -2.99
CA LYS A 182 -23.66 -10.17 -3.43
C LYS A 182 -24.10 -9.21 -2.31
N PRO A 183 -24.37 -7.93 -2.60
CA PRO A 183 -24.82 -6.97 -1.60
C PRO A 183 -26.21 -7.36 -1.06
N SER A 184 -26.45 -7.04 0.21
CA SER A 184 -27.69 -7.38 0.91
C SER A 184 -28.66 -6.18 0.91
N LYS A 185 -29.84 -6.33 1.54
CA LYS A 185 -30.74 -5.19 1.78
C LYS A 185 -30.29 -4.32 2.96
N ALA A 186 -29.43 -4.83 3.83
CA ALA A 186 -28.92 -4.10 5.01
C ALA A 186 -27.62 -3.36 4.69
N ASP A 187 -26.78 -3.95 3.82
CA ASP A 187 -25.57 -3.34 3.26
C ASP A 187 -25.66 -3.37 1.73
N PRO A 188 -25.95 -2.21 1.08
CA PRO A 188 -26.13 -2.12 -0.36
C PRO A 188 -24.80 -1.99 -1.14
N GLN A 189 -23.66 -1.84 -0.47
CA GLN A 189 -22.34 -1.70 -1.11
C GLN A 189 -21.67 -3.06 -1.35
N VAL A 190 -20.77 -3.10 -2.33
CA VAL A 190 -19.97 -4.28 -2.65
C VAL A 190 -18.50 -4.07 -2.28
N SER A 191 -17.94 -5.03 -1.54
CA SER A 191 -16.49 -5.16 -1.41
C SER A 191 -15.90 -5.67 -2.74
N TRP A 192 -15.66 -4.75 -3.68
CA TRP A 192 -15.01 -5.07 -4.96
C TRP A 192 -13.61 -5.65 -4.77
N TRP A 193 -12.94 -5.31 -3.67
CA TRP A 193 -11.70 -5.96 -3.26
C TRP A 193 -11.91 -7.46 -3.00
N SER A 194 -12.94 -7.84 -2.23
CA SER A 194 -13.26 -9.26 -1.98
C SER A 194 -13.69 -10.00 -3.25
N VAL A 195 -14.46 -9.35 -4.12
CA VAL A 195 -14.85 -9.92 -5.43
C VAL A 195 -13.62 -10.15 -6.32
N ALA A 196 -12.77 -9.15 -6.48
CA ALA A 196 -11.53 -9.29 -7.26
C ALA A 196 -10.61 -10.35 -6.65
N GLN A 197 -10.43 -10.38 -5.33
CA GLN A 197 -9.57 -11.35 -4.67
C GLN A 197 -10.10 -12.78 -4.74
N GLY A 198 -11.42 -12.98 -4.73
CA GLY A 198 -12.04 -14.28 -5.00
C GLY A 198 -11.86 -14.76 -6.45
N LEU A 199 -11.55 -13.85 -7.39
CA LEU A 199 -11.30 -14.12 -8.80
C LEU A 199 -9.80 -14.10 -9.17
N THR A 200 -8.92 -13.67 -8.26
CA THR A 200 -7.47 -13.68 -8.47
C THR A 200 -6.96 -15.12 -8.55
N LYS A 201 -6.82 -15.63 -9.77
CA LYS A 201 -6.09 -16.89 -10.01
C LYS A 201 -4.63 -16.68 -9.66
N ARG A 202 -4.10 -17.53 -8.79
CA ARG A 202 -2.67 -17.59 -8.50
C ARG A 202 -1.95 -18.08 -9.75
N ARG A 203 -1.12 -17.22 -10.33
CA ARG A 203 -0.20 -17.58 -11.42
C ARG A 203 1.04 -18.23 -10.83
N MET A 204 1.48 -19.34 -11.41
CA MET A 204 2.77 -19.98 -11.13
C MET A 204 3.67 -19.76 -12.35
N TYR A 205 4.82 -19.13 -12.19
CA TYR A 205 5.69 -18.78 -13.31
C TYR A 205 6.67 -19.91 -13.65
N ALA A 206 7.03 -20.04 -14.93
CA ALA A 206 7.99 -21.04 -15.41
C ALA A 206 9.39 -20.84 -14.81
N ARG A 207 9.83 -19.58 -14.63
CA ARG A 207 11.07 -19.23 -13.91
C ARG A 207 11.17 -19.77 -12.48
N ASP A 208 10.04 -20.09 -11.86
CA ASP A 208 9.95 -20.60 -10.49
C ASP A 208 9.82 -22.14 -10.43
N ALA A 209 9.65 -22.80 -11.60
CA ALA A 209 9.67 -24.25 -11.72
C ALA A 209 11.11 -24.77 -11.57
N SER A 210 11.31 -25.75 -10.69
CA SER A 210 12.58 -26.48 -10.60
C SER A 210 12.61 -27.72 -11.50
N PHE A 211 11.45 -28.11 -12.05
CA PHE A 211 11.23 -29.27 -12.91
C PHE A 211 11.39 -28.97 -14.41
N GLY A 212 11.68 -30.00 -15.20
CA GLY A 212 11.82 -29.90 -16.66
C GLY A 212 10.52 -30.09 -17.44
N ASP A 213 10.59 -29.96 -18.76
CA ASP A 213 9.45 -30.15 -19.67
C ASP A 213 8.85 -31.57 -19.61
N ASP A 214 9.62 -32.56 -19.15
CA ASP A 214 9.20 -33.94 -18.94
C ASP A 214 8.13 -34.06 -17.84
N LEU A 215 8.40 -33.49 -16.66
CA LEU A 215 7.43 -33.41 -15.57
C LEU A 215 6.30 -32.42 -15.90
N ALA A 216 6.59 -31.32 -16.60
CA ALA A 216 5.55 -30.39 -17.06
C ALA A 216 4.52 -31.10 -17.97
N GLN A 217 4.99 -31.92 -18.92
CA GLN A 217 4.13 -32.70 -19.80
C GLN A 217 3.41 -33.83 -19.05
N ALA A 218 4.06 -34.52 -18.12
CA ALA A 218 3.46 -35.60 -17.34
C ALA A 218 2.29 -35.12 -16.46
N TYR A 219 2.42 -33.93 -15.87
CA TYR A 219 1.36 -33.27 -15.09
C TYR A 219 0.38 -32.45 -15.94
N GLY A 220 0.56 -32.38 -17.27
CA GLY A 220 -0.35 -31.67 -18.18
C GLY A 220 -0.29 -30.14 -18.07
N ILE A 221 0.81 -29.57 -17.59
CA ILE A 221 0.97 -28.13 -17.36
C ILE A 221 0.98 -27.39 -18.70
N ALA A 222 -0.09 -26.64 -18.97
CA ALA A 222 -0.15 -25.69 -20.07
C ALA A 222 0.46 -24.35 -19.67
N TRP A 223 1.49 -23.92 -20.40
CA TRP A 223 2.13 -22.61 -20.25
C TRP A 223 1.43 -21.56 -21.10
N VAL A 224 1.18 -20.38 -20.51
CA VAL A 224 0.65 -19.18 -21.15
C VAL A 224 1.70 -18.09 -21.06
N GLU A 225 2.01 -17.42 -22.17
CA GLU A 225 3.01 -16.36 -22.24
C GLU A 225 2.43 -15.00 -21.82
N ASP A 226 3.05 -14.31 -20.86
CA ASP A 226 2.68 -12.93 -20.53
C ASP A 226 3.40 -11.95 -21.48
N LEU A 227 2.70 -11.55 -22.55
CA LEU A 227 3.19 -10.65 -23.60
C LEU A 227 3.55 -9.23 -23.11
N PHE A 228 3.37 -8.93 -21.83
CA PHE A 228 3.73 -7.64 -21.20
C PHE A 228 4.84 -7.75 -20.14
N ALA A 229 5.43 -8.93 -19.96
CA ALA A 229 6.57 -9.10 -19.07
C ALA A 229 7.87 -8.48 -19.65
N PRO A 230 8.85 -8.12 -18.80
CA PRO A 230 10.18 -7.73 -19.25
C PRO A 230 10.86 -8.82 -20.10
N ALA A 231 11.59 -8.42 -21.14
CA ALA A 231 12.20 -9.33 -22.12
C ALA A 231 13.41 -10.14 -21.58
N ASP A 232 13.88 -9.80 -20.38
CA ASP A 232 14.95 -10.48 -19.64
C ASP A 232 14.47 -11.65 -18.76
N GLU A 233 13.15 -11.87 -18.63
CA GLU A 233 12.57 -12.90 -17.76
C GLU A 233 11.72 -13.92 -18.54
N ASP A 234 11.67 -15.18 -18.09
CA ASP A 234 10.72 -16.17 -18.63
C ASP A 234 9.28 -15.78 -18.21
N SER A 235 8.56 -15.19 -19.16
CA SER A 235 7.21 -14.64 -19.01
C SER A 235 6.12 -15.70 -18.92
N ARG A 236 6.45 -16.98 -19.14
CA ARG A 236 5.48 -18.07 -19.14
C ARG A 236 4.94 -18.32 -17.73
N TYR A 237 3.63 -18.50 -17.62
CA TYR A 237 2.96 -18.87 -16.38
C TYR A 237 1.87 -19.91 -16.64
N THR A 238 1.49 -20.63 -15.60
CA THR A 238 0.29 -21.46 -15.57
C THR A 238 -0.66 -20.98 -14.49
N THR A 239 -1.95 -21.26 -14.66
CA THR A 239 -2.97 -21.12 -13.60
C THR A 239 -3.36 -22.46 -12.98
N ASP A 240 -2.80 -23.58 -13.47
CA ASP A 240 -2.99 -24.89 -12.85
C ASP A 240 -2.02 -25.05 -11.68
N VAL A 241 -2.47 -24.59 -10.51
CA VAL A 241 -1.74 -24.63 -9.26
C VAL A 241 -1.50 -26.06 -8.78
N GLU A 242 -2.44 -26.97 -9.01
CA GLU A 242 -2.34 -28.36 -8.51
C GLU A 242 -1.33 -29.15 -9.35
N ALA A 243 -1.39 -29.04 -10.67
CA ALA A 243 -0.41 -29.65 -11.58
C ALA A 243 1.02 -29.11 -11.32
N PHE A 244 1.18 -27.79 -11.18
CA PHE A 244 2.48 -27.17 -10.90
C PHE A 244 3.08 -27.61 -9.55
N LEU A 245 2.28 -27.60 -8.47
CA LEU A 245 2.76 -28.04 -7.15
C LEU A 245 3.03 -29.54 -7.11
N GLY A 246 2.26 -30.36 -7.84
CA GLY A 246 2.53 -31.78 -8.03
C GLY A 246 3.89 -32.04 -8.68
N ALA A 247 4.15 -31.38 -9.82
CA ALA A 247 5.43 -31.48 -10.53
C ALA A 247 6.62 -31.02 -9.68
N GLN A 248 6.48 -29.94 -8.89
CA GLN A 248 7.52 -29.53 -7.92
C GLN A 248 7.76 -30.61 -6.84
N GLN A 249 6.70 -31.23 -6.31
CA GLN A 249 6.83 -32.26 -5.27
C GLN A 249 7.52 -33.53 -5.79
N GLU A 250 7.20 -33.97 -7.00
CA GLU A 250 7.89 -35.10 -7.63
C GLU A 250 9.35 -34.76 -7.96
N TRP A 251 9.62 -33.57 -8.48
CA TRP A 251 11.00 -33.12 -8.70
C TRP A 251 11.81 -33.06 -7.40
N MET A 252 11.23 -32.53 -6.32
CA MET A 252 11.86 -32.55 -5.01
C MET A 252 12.17 -33.99 -4.59
N ALA A 253 11.20 -34.92 -4.69
CA ALA A 253 11.37 -36.32 -4.31
C ALA A 253 12.50 -37.03 -5.09
N ASN A 254 12.64 -36.71 -6.38
CA ASN A 254 13.70 -37.25 -7.25
C ASN A 254 15.08 -36.60 -7.00
N THR A 255 15.11 -35.38 -6.44
CA THR A 255 16.34 -34.56 -6.30
C THR A 255 16.84 -34.45 -4.86
N VAL A 256 16.15 -35.04 -3.87
CA VAL A 256 16.55 -34.98 -2.44
C VAL A 256 17.99 -35.50 -2.26
N PRO A 257 18.91 -34.73 -1.64
CA PRO A 257 20.25 -35.20 -1.32
C PRO A 257 20.25 -36.44 -0.41
N LYS A 258 21.34 -37.22 -0.37
CA LYS A 258 21.47 -38.43 0.47
C LYS A 258 21.31 -38.21 1.99
N ARG A 259 21.28 -36.96 2.46
CA ARG A 259 20.96 -36.54 3.84
C ARG A 259 19.86 -35.47 3.86
N GLY A 260 19.02 -35.42 2.83
CA GLY A 260 17.91 -34.49 2.74
C GLY A 260 16.60 -35.08 3.25
N ALA A 261 15.66 -34.20 3.54
CA ALA A 261 14.27 -34.54 3.84
C ALA A 261 13.37 -33.45 3.25
N ILE A 262 12.20 -33.84 2.72
CA ILE A 262 11.16 -32.88 2.36
C ILE A 262 10.39 -32.53 3.63
N VAL A 263 10.22 -31.24 3.90
CA VAL A 263 9.49 -30.72 5.07
C VAL A 263 8.40 -29.75 4.63
N GLU A 264 7.36 -29.62 5.45
CA GLU A 264 6.29 -28.64 5.24
C GLU A 264 6.80 -27.22 5.58
N ALA A 265 6.23 -26.20 4.93
CA ALA A 265 6.34 -24.82 5.40
C ALA A 265 5.42 -24.61 6.62
N GLY A 266 5.92 -23.89 7.62
CA GLY A 266 5.12 -23.36 8.73
C GLY A 266 4.26 -22.17 8.31
N GLN A 267 3.46 -21.66 9.25
CA GLN A 267 2.51 -20.55 9.03
C GLN A 267 3.16 -19.28 8.46
N TRP A 268 4.46 -19.07 8.73
CA TRP A 268 5.24 -17.91 8.28
C TRP A 268 6.17 -18.21 7.08
N GLY A 269 6.04 -19.38 6.44
CA GLY A 269 6.88 -19.78 5.30
C GLY A 269 8.27 -20.31 5.66
N GLU A 270 8.54 -20.54 6.95
CA GLU A 270 9.77 -21.18 7.43
C GLU A 270 9.71 -22.72 7.33
N PRO A 271 10.82 -23.45 7.12
CA PRO A 271 10.80 -24.92 7.10
C PRO A 271 10.48 -25.50 8.47
N LYS A 272 9.49 -26.39 8.55
CA LYS A 272 9.12 -27.15 9.75
C LYS A 272 10.12 -28.27 10.00
N LEU A 273 11.30 -27.91 10.51
CA LEU A 273 12.40 -28.84 10.76
C LEU A 273 12.04 -29.93 11.80
N PRO A 274 12.68 -31.12 11.75
CA PRO A 274 12.47 -32.18 12.73
C PRO A 274 12.72 -31.71 14.18
N PRO A 275 12.00 -32.25 15.17
CA PRO A 275 12.17 -31.83 16.57
C PRO A 275 13.61 -32.04 17.05
N LYS A 276 14.16 -31.01 17.70
CA LYS A 276 15.56 -30.85 18.13
C LYS A 276 16.57 -30.50 17.02
N ALA A 277 16.18 -30.38 15.74
CA ALA A 277 17.08 -29.88 14.71
C ALA A 277 17.44 -28.40 14.93
N GLU A 278 18.68 -28.03 14.64
CA GLU A 278 19.18 -26.66 14.64
C GLU A 278 19.43 -26.21 13.19
N ARG A 279 18.88 -25.06 12.79
CA ARG A 279 19.05 -24.51 11.44
C ARG A 279 20.47 -23.96 11.26
N VAL A 280 21.14 -24.37 10.19
CA VAL A 280 22.48 -23.87 9.84
C VAL A 280 22.32 -22.69 8.88
N TYR A 281 22.76 -21.50 9.34
CA TYR A 281 22.69 -20.25 8.57
C TYR A 281 23.97 -19.94 7.78
N GLY A 282 25.07 -20.65 8.05
CA GLY A 282 26.35 -20.52 7.32
C GLY A 282 26.59 -21.65 6.31
N LYS A 283 27.83 -21.75 5.80
CA LYS A 283 28.23 -22.81 4.85
C LYS A 283 27.98 -24.21 5.45
N PRO A 284 27.16 -25.08 4.82
CA PRO A 284 26.85 -26.39 5.35
C PRO A 284 28.09 -27.31 5.37
N SER A 285 28.29 -28.02 6.48
CA SER A 285 29.33 -29.03 6.61
C SER A 285 28.88 -30.35 5.99
N LYS A 286 29.84 -31.25 5.67
CA LYS A 286 29.54 -32.60 5.18
C LYS A 286 28.68 -33.45 6.14
N SER A 287 28.54 -33.06 7.41
CA SER A 287 27.71 -33.71 8.43
C SER A 287 26.26 -33.21 8.49
N ASP A 288 25.95 -32.10 7.82
CA ASP A 288 24.63 -31.47 7.91
C ASP A 288 23.61 -32.14 6.95
N HIS A 289 22.33 -31.94 7.25
CA HIS A 289 21.19 -32.43 6.50
C HIS A 289 20.54 -31.28 5.72
N THR A 290 19.78 -31.60 4.67
CA THR A 290 19.13 -30.58 3.81
C THR A 290 17.61 -30.72 3.86
N ALA A 291 16.93 -29.77 4.48
CA ALA A 291 15.48 -29.66 4.39
C ALA A 291 15.12 -28.98 3.07
N MET A 292 14.34 -29.64 2.22
CA MET A 292 13.71 -29.04 1.04
C MET A 292 12.23 -28.80 1.33
N TYR A 293 11.69 -27.65 0.91
CA TYR A 293 10.30 -27.30 1.13
C TYR A 293 9.78 -26.37 0.03
N LEU A 294 8.46 -26.26 -0.11
CA LEU A 294 7.83 -25.27 -0.97
C LEU A 294 7.47 -24.04 -0.14
N ASP A 295 7.91 -22.87 -0.61
CA ASP A 295 7.51 -21.61 0.01
C ASP A 295 6.05 -21.23 -0.29
N ARG A 296 5.61 -20.07 0.23
CA ARG A 296 4.24 -19.59 0.03
C ARG A 296 3.91 -19.43 -1.45
N ASP A 297 4.88 -19.12 -2.31
CA ASP A 297 4.71 -18.84 -3.74
C ASP A 297 4.91 -20.08 -4.63
N GLY A 298 5.36 -21.20 -4.03
CA GLY A 298 5.45 -22.51 -4.67
C GLY A 298 6.82 -22.81 -5.26
N LYS A 299 7.84 -22.02 -4.88
CA LYS A 299 9.24 -22.23 -5.27
C LYS A 299 9.86 -23.25 -4.33
N VAL A 300 10.78 -24.07 -4.84
CA VAL A 300 11.55 -24.99 -3.99
C VAL A 300 12.64 -24.21 -3.27
N GLN A 301 12.57 -24.20 -1.95
CA GLN A 301 13.60 -23.67 -1.06
C GLN A 301 14.38 -24.81 -0.41
N SER A 302 15.66 -24.59 -0.14
CA SER A 302 16.51 -25.55 0.57
C SER A 302 17.25 -24.89 1.74
N VAL A 303 17.29 -25.59 2.88
CA VAL A 303 17.87 -25.10 4.13
C VAL A 303 18.67 -26.21 4.79
N ALA A 304 19.90 -25.90 5.20
CA ALA A 304 20.71 -26.85 5.95
C ALA A 304 20.29 -26.91 7.43
N TYR A 305 20.30 -28.10 8.02
CA TYR A 305 20.05 -28.31 9.44
C TYR A 305 20.97 -29.37 10.05
N ARG A 306 21.26 -29.23 11.34
CA ARG A 306 22.08 -30.16 12.12
C ARG A 306 21.23 -30.81 13.20
N MET A 307 21.36 -32.12 13.35
CA MET A 307 20.83 -32.82 14.52
C MET A 307 21.86 -32.71 15.66
N PRO A 308 21.46 -32.37 16.90
CA PRO A 308 22.38 -32.18 18.01
C PRO A 308 23.11 -33.48 18.33
N ALA A 309 24.44 -33.41 18.33
CA ALA A 309 25.29 -34.58 18.55
C ALA A 309 25.08 -35.13 19.97
N ALA A 310 24.91 -36.45 20.07
CA ALA A 310 25.06 -37.13 21.36
C ALA A 310 26.50 -36.93 21.86
N LYS A 311 26.67 -36.28 23.02
CA LYS A 311 27.97 -35.98 23.62
C LYS A 311 28.85 -37.24 23.68
N LYS A 312 29.96 -37.24 22.95
CA LYS A 312 31.10 -38.13 23.22
C LYS A 312 32.06 -37.47 24.21
N PRO A 313 32.80 -38.24 25.03
CA PRO A 313 33.64 -37.70 26.09
C PRO A 313 34.92 -37.04 25.57
N LYS A 314 35.52 -36.23 26.44
CA LYS A 314 36.60 -35.25 26.21
C LYS A 314 37.97 -35.92 25.99
N GLY A 315 38.82 -35.32 25.16
CA GLY A 315 40.25 -35.63 24.95
C GLY A 315 40.95 -34.42 24.30
N GLU A 316 42.25 -34.21 24.56
CA GLU A 316 42.93 -32.89 24.49
C GLU A 316 43.83 -32.62 23.24
N ASN A 317 44.11 -31.31 23.04
CA ASN A 317 45.19 -30.66 22.27
C ASN A 317 45.17 -30.74 20.72
N GLY A 318 45.40 -29.67 19.93
CA GLY A 318 45.55 -28.22 20.22
C GLY A 318 46.10 -27.42 19.00
N ALA A 319 45.77 -26.11 18.89
CA ALA A 319 46.35 -25.07 17.97
C ALA A 319 46.14 -25.24 16.42
N ASP A 320 45.99 -24.21 15.57
CA ASP A 320 45.75 -22.75 15.75
C ASP A 320 45.27 -22.04 14.44
N VAL A 321 45.04 -20.71 14.50
CA VAL A 321 44.94 -19.69 13.41
C VAL A 321 43.56 -19.35 12.80
N VAL A 322 43.41 -18.05 12.50
CA VAL A 322 42.21 -17.22 12.21
C VAL A 322 42.33 -16.59 10.80
N THR A 323 41.20 -16.24 10.16
CA THR A 323 40.91 -15.02 9.32
C THR A 323 39.57 -15.29 8.58
N ASP A 324 38.46 -14.56 8.64
CA ASP A 324 38.11 -13.12 8.79
C ASP A 324 37.70 -12.44 7.46
N GLY A 325 36.84 -11.41 7.51
CA GLY A 325 36.18 -10.72 6.38
C GLY A 325 34.78 -11.27 6.06
N ASP A 326 33.71 -10.68 6.61
CA ASP A 326 32.95 -9.50 6.13
C ASP A 326 32.07 -9.77 4.89
N ASP A 327 30.75 -9.64 5.09
CA ASP A 327 29.80 -8.73 4.43
C ASP A 327 29.89 -8.54 2.88
N ILE A 328 28.79 -8.33 2.15
CA ILE A 328 27.90 -7.16 2.25
C ILE A 328 26.51 -7.49 1.66
N VAL A 329 25.47 -6.92 2.25
CA VAL A 329 24.11 -6.84 1.70
C VAL A 329 24.06 -5.78 0.59
N VAL A 330 23.53 -6.12 -0.60
CA VAL A 330 22.91 -5.10 -1.47
C VAL A 330 21.65 -5.66 -2.14
N THR A 331 20.49 -5.12 -1.78
CA THR A 331 19.29 -5.14 -2.62
C THR A 331 19.32 -3.95 -3.57
N ALA A 332 18.91 -4.14 -4.82
CA ALA A 332 18.73 -3.06 -5.78
C ALA A 332 17.40 -3.22 -6.52
N LYS A 333 16.65 -2.11 -6.67
CA LYS A 333 16.09 -1.63 -7.95
C LYS A 333 15.49 -0.20 -7.79
N PRO A 334 15.20 0.54 -8.88
CA PRO A 334 15.21 2.02 -8.82
C PRO A 334 14.00 2.73 -9.51
N ARG A 335 13.79 4.07 -9.53
CA ARG A 335 14.17 5.27 -8.72
C ARG A 335 13.59 6.51 -9.49
N PRO A 336 12.68 7.40 -8.97
CA PRO A 336 11.89 8.33 -9.82
C PRO A 336 12.10 9.88 -10.04
N ASP A 337 11.42 10.39 -11.09
CA ASP A 337 11.03 11.73 -11.64
C ASP A 337 12.05 12.85 -11.92
N VAL A 338 13.14 12.87 -11.18
CA VAL A 338 14.42 13.10 -11.87
C VAL A 338 15.20 11.86 -11.47
N THR A 339 14.88 10.70 -12.04
CA THR A 339 15.59 9.41 -11.83
C THR A 339 15.84 8.93 -10.39
N ARG A 340 15.27 9.55 -9.33
CA ARG A 340 15.67 9.56 -7.89
C ARG A 340 17.17 9.43 -7.60
N LYS A 341 18.02 9.62 -8.62
CA LYS A 341 19.40 10.07 -8.67
C LYS A 341 19.44 11.59 -8.84
N GLY A 342 18.40 12.21 -9.38
CA GLY A 342 18.28 13.66 -9.58
C GLY A 342 17.31 14.38 -8.66
N THR A 343 16.23 13.72 -8.21
CA THR A 343 15.56 14.12 -6.96
C THR A 343 16.42 13.73 -5.75
N GLU A 344 17.35 12.77 -5.92
CA GLU A 344 18.59 12.72 -5.14
C GLU A 344 19.43 13.95 -5.41
N MET A 345 20.00 14.23 -6.59
CA MET A 345 20.88 15.42 -6.74
C MET A 345 20.26 16.73 -6.22
N ILE A 346 18.95 16.94 -6.26
CA ILE A 346 18.28 18.06 -5.59
C ILE A 346 18.19 17.86 -4.06
N GLY A 347 17.87 16.66 -3.59
CA GLY A 347 17.94 16.24 -2.19
C GLY A 347 19.36 16.33 -1.62
N ASP A 348 20.33 15.67 -2.24
CA ASP A 348 21.78 15.73 -2.04
C ASP A 348 22.28 17.17 -2.09
N LEU A 349 22.00 17.99 -3.12
CA LEU A 349 22.43 19.41 -3.11
C LEU A 349 21.80 20.22 -1.96
N ARG A 350 20.55 19.92 -1.58
CA ARG A 350 19.91 20.51 -0.37
C ARG A 350 20.50 19.95 0.92
N THR A 351 20.96 18.71 0.91
CA THR A 351 21.50 17.96 2.06
C THR A 351 22.96 18.32 2.28
N ASP A 352 23.75 18.47 1.23
CA ASP A 352 25.09 19.02 1.17
C ASP A 352 25.07 20.50 1.55
N ALA A 353 24.14 21.31 1.04
CA ALA A 353 23.97 22.69 1.50
C ALA A 353 23.56 22.75 2.98
N LEU A 354 22.70 21.83 3.45
CA LEU A 354 22.32 21.71 4.86
C LEU A 354 23.49 21.20 5.72
N HIS A 355 24.31 20.26 5.25
CA HIS A 355 25.48 19.72 5.93
C HIS A 355 26.64 20.73 5.94
N GLU A 356 26.82 21.50 4.86
CA GLU A 356 27.77 22.61 4.78
C GLU A 356 27.32 23.75 5.73
N ALA A 357 26.03 24.05 5.80
CA ALA A 357 25.49 24.96 6.80
C ALA A 357 25.68 24.44 8.23
N LEU A 358 25.34 23.17 8.51
CA LEU A 358 25.51 22.54 9.82
C LEU A 358 26.98 22.42 10.25
N SER A 359 27.93 22.36 9.31
CA SER A 359 29.36 22.25 9.60
C SER A 359 30.13 23.58 9.61
N ARG A 360 29.61 24.63 8.96
CA ARG A 360 30.30 25.94 8.83
C ARG A 360 29.57 27.11 9.48
N ALA A 361 28.26 27.03 9.69
CA ALA A 361 27.53 28.10 10.37
C ALA A 361 27.81 28.07 11.89
N PRO A 362 27.93 29.24 12.55
CA PRO A 362 27.98 29.31 14.00
C PRO A 362 26.58 29.04 14.58
N ILE A 363 26.26 27.76 14.79
CA ILE A 363 25.02 27.30 15.42
C ILE A 363 25.24 27.27 16.94
N GLY A 364 24.36 27.94 17.69
CA GLY A 364 24.39 27.90 19.16
C GLY A 364 23.93 26.54 19.69
N ASP A 365 24.43 26.14 20.86
CA ASP A 365 24.09 24.86 21.51
C ASP A 365 22.57 24.68 21.69
N ASP A 366 21.86 25.78 21.91
CA ASP A 366 20.39 25.86 21.97
C ASP A 366 19.71 25.49 20.65
N THR A 367 20.21 26.06 19.56
CA THR A 367 19.74 25.85 18.19
C THR A 367 20.07 24.43 17.74
N LEU A 368 21.23 23.89 18.12
CA LEU A 368 21.63 22.51 17.84
C LEU A 368 20.75 21.50 18.60
N MET A 369 20.43 21.76 19.88
CA MET A 369 19.48 20.96 20.64
C MET A 369 18.04 21.05 20.09
N ALA A 370 17.61 22.21 19.57
CA ALA A 370 16.33 22.34 18.88
C ALA A 370 16.29 21.55 17.57
N LEU A 371 17.34 21.62 16.75
CA LEU A 371 17.49 20.83 15.52
C LEU A 371 17.45 19.32 15.80
N LEU A 372 18.02 18.86 16.92
CA LEU A 372 17.91 17.47 17.36
C LEU A 372 16.45 17.06 17.65
N VAL A 373 15.66 17.93 18.32
CA VAL A 373 14.23 17.70 18.57
C VAL A 373 13.43 17.65 17.25
N LEU A 374 13.76 18.54 16.30
CA LEU A 374 13.13 18.57 14.98
C LEU A 374 13.47 17.32 14.16
N ALA A 375 14.70 16.81 14.23
CA ALA A 375 15.13 15.60 13.52
C ALA A 375 14.30 14.37 13.93
N PHE A 376 14.08 14.15 15.23
CA PHE A 376 13.22 13.07 15.73
C PHE A 376 11.72 13.26 15.40
N ALA A 377 11.29 14.46 15.03
CA ALA A 377 9.93 14.74 14.57
C ALA A 377 9.74 14.58 13.05
N GLY A 378 10.81 14.28 12.29
CA GLY A 378 10.77 14.04 10.85
C GLY A 378 9.94 12.81 10.48
N GLN A 379 9.19 12.88 9.37
CA GLN A 379 8.31 11.79 8.90
C GLN A 379 9.08 10.50 8.51
N ASN A 380 10.38 10.62 8.25
CA ASN A 380 11.31 9.53 8.01
C ASN A 380 11.79 8.83 9.31
N VAL A 381 11.56 9.41 10.49
CA VAL A 381 11.98 8.85 11.78
C VAL A 381 10.81 8.16 12.47
N THR A 382 10.81 6.82 12.47
CA THR A 382 9.80 6.04 13.20
C THR A 382 10.28 5.73 14.61
N VAL A 383 9.83 6.53 15.59
CA VAL A 383 9.98 6.22 17.01
C VAL A 383 8.85 5.30 17.47
N ALA A 384 9.19 4.14 18.02
CA ALA A 384 8.20 3.26 18.62
C ALA A 384 7.88 3.71 20.05
N SER A 385 6.82 4.51 20.21
CA SER A 385 6.42 5.07 21.50
C SER A 385 5.60 4.10 22.37
N GLY A 386 5.90 4.08 23.67
CA GLY A 386 5.05 3.42 24.68
C GLY A 386 3.97 4.34 25.28
N ALA A 387 4.07 5.66 25.08
CA ALA A 387 3.22 6.65 25.76
C ALA A 387 1.85 6.85 25.09
N ARG A 388 1.69 6.45 23.83
CA ARG A 388 0.48 6.64 23.01
C ARG A 388 -0.01 5.32 22.43
N ASP A 389 -1.34 5.17 22.30
CA ASP A 389 -1.95 3.99 21.68
C ASP A 389 -1.92 4.15 20.14
N VAL A 390 -0.80 3.76 19.53
CA VAL A 390 -0.52 3.99 18.11
C VAL A 390 -1.08 2.84 17.26
N SER A 391 -2.03 3.16 16.38
CA SER A 391 -2.56 2.20 15.41
C SER A 391 -1.50 1.79 14.38
N TYR A 392 -1.68 0.61 13.78
CA TYR A 392 -0.67 -0.12 13.00
C TYR A 392 -0.05 0.64 11.79
N TYR A 393 -0.60 1.80 11.40
CA TYR A 393 -0.18 2.61 10.26
C TYR A 393 0.03 4.11 10.56
N GLY A 394 0.07 4.52 11.84
CA GLY A 394 0.36 5.90 12.24
C GLY A 394 1.80 6.09 12.70
N ALA A 395 2.47 7.16 12.25
CA ALA A 395 3.63 7.68 12.97
C ALA A 395 3.17 8.21 14.35
N ALA A 396 4.00 8.05 15.39
CA ALA A 396 3.81 8.82 16.61
C ALA A 396 3.97 10.31 16.25
N GLY A 397 2.92 11.11 16.49
CA GLY A 397 2.86 12.53 16.10
C GLY A 397 3.78 13.44 16.92
N LEU A 398 5.10 13.27 16.77
CA LEU A 398 6.14 14.02 17.46
C LEU A 398 6.25 15.48 16.96
N GLY A 399 5.69 15.78 15.79
CA GLY A 399 5.55 17.14 15.26
C GLY A 399 4.85 18.13 16.21
N GLN A 400 4.04 17.65 17.16
CA GLN A 400 3.43 18.48 18.20
C GLN A 400 4.44 19.06 19.20
N HIS A 401 5.58 18.40 19.42
CA HIS A 401 6.65 18.91 20.29
C HIS A 401 7.53 19.89 19.52
N ALA A 402 7.84 19.57 18.26
CA ALA A 402 8.52 20.45 17.32
C ALA A 402 7.79 21.78 17.12
N ALA A 403 6.46 21.75 16.93
CA ALA A 403 5.63 22.94 16.72
C ALA A 403 5.70 23.98 17.84
N ARG A 404 6.14 23.60 19.06
CA ARG A 404 6.32 24.53 20.20
C ARG A 404 7.62 25.34 20.13
N LEU A 405 8.51 25.00 19.20
CA LEU A 405 9.77 25.72 18.95
C LEU A 405 9.61 26.79 17.86
N PHE A 406 8.40 26.94 17.29
CA PHE A 406 8.11 27.91 16.24
C PHE A 406 7.17 29.02 16.75
N ASP A 407 7.39 30.24 16.24
CA ASP A 407 6.48 31.36 16.40
C ASP A 407 5.24 31.26 15.48
N GLN A 408 4.40 32.31 15.49
CA GLN A 408 3.20 32.40 14.65
C GLN A 408 3.52 32.62 13.15
N GLU A 409 4.77 32.95 12.82
CA GLU A 409 5.26 33.20 11.45
C GLU A 409 5.99 31.97 10.88
N GLY A 410 6.20 30.91 11.67
CA GLY A 410 6.89 29.69 11.29
C GLY A 410 8.42 29.77 11.39
N LYS A 411 8.97 30.74 12.12
CA LYS A 411 10.41 30.81 12.43
C LYS A 411 10.71 30.14 13.77
N LEU A 412 11.94 29.68 13.95
CA LEU A 412 12.41 29.18 15.23
C LEU A 412 12.64 30.36 16.20
N ASP A 413 11.79 30.45 17.21
CA ASP A 413 11.88 31.40 18.33
C ASP A 413 11.39 30.68 19.59
N PHE A 414 12.30 30.46 20.54
CA PHE A 414 12.03 29.73 21.77
C PHE A 414 13.00 30.14 22.88
N ASP A 415 12.52 30.12 24.12
CA ASP A 415 13.39 30.23 25.30
C ASP A 415 13.89 28.85 25.77
N MET A 416 14.84 28.87 26.71
CA MET A 416 15.42 27.67 27.29
C MET A 416 14.42 26.79 28.05
N ASP A 417 13.35 27.34 28.59
CA ASP A 417 12.36 26.56 29.33
C ASP A 417 11.37 25.86 28.38
N THR A 418 11.02 26.53 27.28
CA THR A 418 10.26 25.98 26.16
C THR A 418 11.02 24.82 25.50
N LEU A 419 12.31 24.99 25.22
CA LEU A 419 13.17 23.91 24.71
C LEU A 419 13.25 22.74 25.69
N ARG A 420 13.47 22.99 26.99
CA ARG A 420 13.48 21.94 28.03
C ARG A 420 12.16 21.16 28.09
N ILE A 421 11.03 21.84 27.96
CA ILE A 421 9.70 21.21 27.93
C ILE A 421 9.56 20.32 26.67
N ALA A 422 9.98 20.80 25.50
CA ALA A 422 9.95 20.03 24.25
C ALA A 422 10.84 18.78 24.33
N VAL A 423 12.09 18.92 24.78
CA VAL A 423 13.04 17.81 24.97
C VAL A 423 12.48 16.76 25.94
N ARG A 424 11.96 17.17 27.10
CA ARG A 424 11.37 16.24 28.09
C ARG A 424 10.13 15.52 27.56
N SER A 425 9.30 16.22 26.78
CA SER A 425 8.11 15.62 26.16
C SER A 425 8.50 14.61 25.07
N LEU A 426 9.53 14.92 24.27
CA LEU A 426 10.11 14.00 23.29
C LEU A 426 10.69 12.75 23.97
N LEU A 427 11.54 12.91 24.99
CA LEU A 427 12.12 11.79 25.74
C LEU A 427 11.06 10.88 26.37
N THR A 428 9.91 11.44 26.77
CA THR A 428 8.77 10.67 27.31
C THR A 428 8.05 9.85 26.22
N ASP A 429 7.93 10.37 25.01
CA ASP A 429 7.38 9.60 23.88
C ASP A 429 8.41 8.59 23.32
N VAL A 430 9.73 8.84 23.43
CA VAL A 430 10.80 7.98 22.90
C VAL A 430 11.17 6.82 23.84
N LEU A 431 11.41 7.09 25.13
CA LEU A 431 11.96 6.10 26.06
C LEU A 431 10.84 5.26 26.69
N SER A 432 10.91 3.94 26.53
CA SER A 432 9.94 2.99 27.06
C SER A 432 10.64 1.70 27.52
N CYS A 433 10.26 1.23 28.71
CA CYS A 433 10.70 -0.06 29.29
C CYS A 433 9.62 -1.15 29.12
N ARG A 434 8.68 -1.01 28.18
CA ARG A 434 7.61 -1.98 27.94
C ARG A 434 8.13 -3.11 27.05
N GLU A 435 7.85 -4.36 27.42
CA GLU A 435 8.17 -5.57 26.63
C GLU A 435 7.25 -5.71 25.40
N ASN A 436 7.27 -4.73 24.50
CA ASN A 436 6.56 -4.74 23.23
C ASN A 436 7.37 -3.99 22.16
N ARG A 437 6.77 -3.65 21.00
CA ARG A 437 7.47 -2.94 19.91
C ARG A 437 8.11 -1.59 20.29
N SER A 438 7.78 -1.02 21.46
CA SER A 438 8.35 0.23 21.99
C SER A 438 9.56 0.04 22.91
N ASP A 439 9.99 -1.19 23.20
CA ASP A 439 11.11 -1.42 24.12
C ASP A 439 12.39 -0.70 23.68
N SER A 440 12.85 0.25 24.46
CA SER A 440 14.14 0.93 24.26
C SER A 440 15.30 0.20 24.97
N GLY A 441 15.02 -0.95 25.60
CA GLY A 441 16.00 -1.87 26.14
C GLY A 441 16.86 -1.30 27.28
N VAL A 442 18.16 -1.59 27.22
CA VAL A 442 19.12 -1.18 28.27
C VAL A 442 19.22 0.34 28.38
N VAL A 443 19.00 1.09 27.30
CA VAL A 443 19.17 2.56 27.27
C VAL A 443 18.10 3.26 28.11
N ALA A 444 16.82 2.85 28.03
CA ALA A 444 15.78 3.39 28.91
C ALA A 444 15.97 2.98 30.38
N ARG A 445 16.60 1.84 30.65
CA ARG A 445 16.99 1.41 31.99
C ARG A 445 18.08 2.31 32.58
N VAL A 446 19.16 2.55 31.83
CA VAL A 446 20.22 3.53 32.20
C VAL A 446 19.63 4.93 32.39
N ALA A 447 18.80 5.40 31.47
CA ALA A 447 18.16 6.71 31.59
C ALA A 447 17.29 6.82 32.85
N GLY A 448 16.55 5.77 33.21
CA GLY A 448 15.78 5.70 34.45
C GLY A 448 16.64 5.72 35.71
N ASP A 449 17.76 4.98 35.71
CA ASP A 449 18.73 4.95 36.82
C ASP A 449 19.36 6.34 37.03
N VAL A 450 19.81 6.99 35.96
CA VAL A 450 20.42 8.34 35.99
C VAL A 450 19.46 9.41 36.53
N ILE A 451 18.16 9.32 36.25
CA ILE A 451 17.15 10.24 36.81
C ILE A 451 16.55 9.77 38.15
N ALA A 452 17.09 8.70 38.74
CA ALA A 452 16.62 8.06 39.96
C ALA A 452 15.12 7.69 39.94
N ALA A 453 14.66 7.14 38.80
CA ALA A 453 13.28 6.74 38.54
C ALA A 453 12.73 5.70 39.53
N ASP A 454 13.60 4.89 40.16
CA ASP A 454 13.26 3.94 41.22
C ASP A 454 12.43 4.59 42.35
N ASN A 455 12.70 5.86 42.67
CA ASN A 455 11.97 6.60 43.70
C ASN A 455 10.47 6.71 43.40
N PHE A 456 10.06 6.63 42.14
CA PHE A 456 8.68 6.76 41.67
C PHE A 456 7.98 5.41 41.43
N LEU A 457 8.64 4.26 41.63
CA LEU A 457 8.04 2.94 41.49
C LEU A 457 6.89 2.72 42.50
N ALA A 458 5.71 2.35 42.01
CA ALA A 458 4.54 2.08 42.84
C ALA A 458 4.77 0.90 43.81
N ASN A 459 3.98 0.85 44.90
CA ASN A 459 4.01 -0.26 45.85
C ASN A 459 3.57 -1.57 45.18
N MET A 460 4.46 -2.56 45.18
CA MET A 460 4.26 -3.90 44.61
C MET A 460 3.73 -4.91 45.63
N GLY A 461 3.44 -4.50 46.85
CA GLY A 461 2.86 -5.33 47.91
C GLY A 461 1.37 -5.68 47.73
N THR A 462 0.85 -5.63 46.49
CA THR A 462 -0.56 -5.87 46.18
C THR A 462 -0.85 -7.37 45.98
N GLU A 463 -2.12 -7.78 46.11
CA GLU A 463 -2.51 -9.16 45.87
C GLU A 463 -2.18 -9.60 44.43
N ASP A 464 -2.38 -8.72 43.46
CA ASP A 464 -2.10 -8.96 42.04
C ASP A 464 -0.62 -9.27 41.79
N PHE A 465 0.32 -8.43 42.25
CA PHE A 465 1.75 -8.64 41.99
C PHE A 465 2.32 -9.80 42.82
N LEU A 466 1.98 -9.89 44.11
CA LEU A 466 2.36 -11.02 44.95
C LEU A 466 1.69 -12.33 44.49
N SER A 467 0.74 -12.28 43.55
CA SER A 467 0.19 -13.46 42.89
C SER A 467 1.15 -14.13 41.91
N CYS A 468 2.02 -13.33 41.28
CA CYS A 468 2.95 -13.76 40.24
C CYS A 468 4.28 -14.30 40.79
N LEU A 469 4.58 -14.06 42.07
CA LEU A 469 5.85 -14.49 42.68
C LEU A 469 5.87 -16.00 42.98
N SER A 470 7.02 -16.63 42.73
CA SER A 470 7.27 -18.02 43.10
C SER A 470 7.30 -18.19 44.62
N ARG A 471 7.16 -19.43 45.10
CA ARG A 471 7.26 -19.73 46.54
C ARG A 471 8.57 -19.21 47.15
N GLN A 472 9.69 -19.39 46.46
CA GLN A 472 11.02 -18.92 46.91
C GLN A 472 11.12 -17.40 46.91
N ALA A 473 10.51 -16.71 45.91
CA ALA A 473 10.49 -15.26 45.87
C ALA A 473 9.58 -14.65 46.96
N LEU A 474 8.47 -15.31 47.31
CA LEU A 474 7.63 -14.94 48.45
C LEU A 474 8.33 -15.20 49.79
N GLU A 475 9.05 -16.32 49.92
CA GLU A 475 9.87 -16.61 51.10
C GLU A 475 11.04 -15.62 51.25
N ALA A 476 11.61 -15.12 50.15
CA ALA A 476 12.59 -14.03 50.15
C ALA A 476 11.95 -12.66 50.51
N ALA A 477 10.77 -12.35 49.96
CA ALA A 477 10.03 -11.13 50.31
C ALA A 477 9.57 -11.10 51.79
N CYS A 478 9.44 -12.26 52.43
CA CYS A 478 9.24 -12.37 53.88
C CYS A 478 10.48 -11.98 54.71
N ALA A 479 11.69 -12.13 54.19
CA ALA A 479 12.93 -12.08 54.99
C ALA A 479 13.19 -10.72 55.65
N ASP A 480 12.80 -9.62 54.97
CA ASP A 480 12.94 -8.24 55.47
C ASP A 480 11.66 -7.72 56.15
N THR A 481 10.73 -8.61 56.53
CA THR A 481 9.41 -8.26 57.10
C THR A 481 9.14 -9.00 58.41
N SER A 482 8.08 -8.59 59.13
CA SER A 482 7.57 -9.33 60.28
C SER A 482 6.71 -10.56 59.92
N VAL A 483 6.60 -10.92 58.63
CA VAL A 483 5.73 -12.00 58.14
C VAL A 483 6.51 -13.31 57.97
N LEU A 484 6.17 -14.34 58.75
CA LEU A 484 6.78 -15.67 58.61
C LEU A 484 6.16 -16.49 57.46
N PRO A 485 6.97 -17.22 56.67
CA PRO A 485 6.47 -18.17 55.68
C PRO A 485 5.53 -19.24 56.27
N ARG A 486 4.38 -19.44 55.63
CA ARG A 486 3.38 -20.44 56.03
C ARG A 486 3.39 -21.65 55.10
N GLN A 487 2.88 -22.79 55.56
CA GLN A 487 2.82 -24.04 54.76
C GLN A 487 2.07 -23.89 53.43
N LYS A 488 1.10 -22.98 53.34
CA LYS A 488 0.35 -22.67 52.11
C LYS A 488 0.79 -21.30 51.59
N VAL A 489 1.21 -21.27 50.32
CA VAL A 489 1.65 -20.05 49.62
C VAL A 489 0.58 -18.95 49.62
N LYS A 490 -0.70 -19.32 49.49
CA LYS A 490 -1.85 -18.39 49.57
C LYS A 490 -1.91 -17.65 50.91
N ASP A 491 -1.64 -18.35 52.01
CA ASP A 491 -1.75 -17.80 53.36
C ASP A 491 -0.55 -16.91 53.70
N THR A 492 0.62 -17.17 53.10
CA THR A 492 1.80 -16.29 53.14
C THR A 492 1.55 -15.01 52.33
N ARG A 493 1.01 -15.14 51.11
CA ARG A 493 0.64 -14.01 50.25
C ARG A 493 -0.32 -13.06 50.94
N ALA A 494 -1.42 -13.57 51.50
CA ALA A 494 -2.41 -12.74 52.19
C ALA A 494 -1.80 -11.97 53.39
N ALA A 495 -0.83 -12.55 54.09
CA ALA A 495 -0.14 -11.87 55.19
C ALA A 495 0.84 -10.79 54.71
N LEU A 496 1.54 -11.01 53.59
CA LEU A 496 2.39 -9.99 52.96
C LEU A 496 1.55 -8.82 52.39
N VAL A 497 0.41 -9.11 51.77
CA VAL A 497 -0.53 -8.06 51.29
C VAL A 497 -1.00 -7.20 52.46
N GLU A 498 -1.37 -7.80 53.60
CA GLU A 498 -1.79 -7.04 54.78
C GLU A 498 -0.66 -6.17 55.34
N HIS A 499 0.56 -6.70 55.42
CA HIS A 499 1.73 -5.97 55.90
C HIS A 499 2.10 -4.78 55.01
N PHE A 500 2.06 -4.97 53.68
CA PHE A 500 2.38 -3.92 52.72
C PHE A 500 1.20 -3.00 52.34
N LYS A 501 0.10 -3.01 53.09
CA LYS A 501 -0.89 -1.91 53.06
C LYS A 501 -0.31 -0.62 53.67
N GLU A 502 0.50 -0.75 54.71
CA GLU A 502 1.10 0.37 55.45
C GLU A 502 2.59 0.59 55.08
N GLY A 503 3.24 -0.39 54.48
CA GLY A 503 4.63 -0.33 53.99
C GLY A 503 4.74 -0.23 52.46
N ARG A 504 5.95 0.13 51.97
CA ARG A 504 6.29 0.12 50.53
C ARG A 504 7.16 -1.08 50.21
N PHE A 505 6.69 -1.95 49.31
CA PHE A 505 7.48 -3.04 48.73
C PHE A 505 7.79 -2.73 47.26
N VAL A 506 9.04 -2.93 46.85
CA VAL A 506 9.47 -2.90 45.44
C VAL A 506 10.37 -4.10 45.23
N HIS A 507 10.09 -4.93 44.23
CA HIS A 507 10.86 -6.13 43.98
C HIS A 507 12.19 -5.78 43.27
N PRO A 508 13.36 -6.34 43.66
CA PRO A 508 14.66 -5.95 43.10
C PRO A 508 14.79 -6.07 41.57
N SER A 509 14.02 -6.97 40.93
CA SER A 509 14.02 -7.11 39.47
C SER A 509 13.33 -5.97 38.70
N ALA A 510 12.63 -5.06 39.42
CA ALA A 510 11.93 -3.92 38.83
C ALA A 510 12.74 -2.62 38.89
N LEU A 511 13.91 -2.64 39.54
CA LEU A 511 14.79 -1.48 39.62
C LEU A 511 15.39 -1.15 38.23
N PHE A 512 15.60 0.13 37.97
CA PHE A 512 16.08 0.62 36.67
C PHE A 512 17.56 0.32 36.43
N ALA A 513 18.39 0.22 37.49
CA ALA A 513 19.81 -0.11 37.38
C ALA A 513 20.05 -1.41 36.55
N PRO A 514 20.69 -1.34 35.37
CA PRO A 514 20.95 -2.51 34.54
C PRO A 514 22.05 -3.39 35.16
N THR A 515 22.00 -4.70 34.92
CA THR A 515 23.11 -5.57 35.35
C THR A 515 24.40 -5.21 34.62
N PRO A 516 25.57 -5.18 35.29
CA PRO A 516 26.84 -4.78 34.68
C PRO A 516 27.18 -5.59 33.41
N GLU A 517 26.82 -6.87 33.37
CA GLU A 517 26.98 -7.75 32.22
C GLU A 517 26.16 -7.29 31.00
N LYS A 518 24.90 -6.88 31.19
CA LYS A 518 24.04 -6.38 30.10
C LYS A 518 24.53 -5.03 29.59
N LEU A 519 24.94 -4.14 30.48
CA LEU A 519 25.49 -2.84 30.10
C LEU A 519 26.83 -3.00 29.34
N THR A 520 27.74 -3.84 29.85
CA THR A 520 29.03 -4.12 29.19
C THR A 520 28.85 -4.78 27.83
N SER A 521 27.88 -5.68 27.70
CA SER A 521 27.56 -6.32 26.41
C SER A 521 26.99 -5.32 25.40
N TRP A 522 26.11 -4.42 25.86
CA TRP A 522 25.56 -3.35 25.02
C TRP A 522 26.63 -2.34 24.60
N LEU A 523 27.54 -1.95 25.50
CA LEU A 523 28.67 -1.07 25.18
C LEU A 523 29.57 -1.69 24.10
N LYS A 524 30.02 -2.95 24.29
CA LYS A 524 30.85 -3.67 23.31
C LYS A 524 30.19 -3.88 21.95
N MET A 525 28.85 -3.95 21.90
CA MET A 525 28.11 -4.03 20.63
C MET A 525 28.07 -2.69 19.87
N ASN A 526 28.40 -1.57 20.52
CA ASN A 526 28.29 -0.22 19.97
C ASN A 526 29.60 0.60 20.12
N GLU A 527 30.74 -0.04 20.44
CA GLU A 527 32.06 0.57 20.36
C GLU A 527 32.41 0.85 18.89
N ALA A 528 32.91 2.05 18.60
CA ALA A 528 33.28 2.43 17.25
C ALA A 528 34.48 1.60 16.77
N ARG A 529 34.38 0.99 15.59
CA ARG A 529 35.54 0.39 14.91
C ARG A 529 36.40 1.53 14.35
N GLU A 530 37.57 1.74 14.94
CA GLU A 530 38.57 2.66 14.37
C GLU A 530 38.98 2.17 12.98
N GLN A 531 38.83 3.02 11.97
CA GLN A 531 39.53 2.85 10.70
C GLN A 531 41.01 3.21 10.94
N PRO A 532 41.98 2.44 10.43
CA PRO A 532 43.39 2.79 10.57
C PRO A 532 43.68 4.14 9.90
N GLU A 533 44.51 4.96 10.54
CA GLU A 533 44.88 6.29 10.05
C GLU A 533 45.57 6.19 8.68
N ASP A 534 44.98 6.83 7.66
CA ASP A 534 45.60 7.06 6.36
C ASP A 534 46.61 8.22 6.50
N ASP A 535 47.92 7.92 6.56
CA ASP A 535 48.99 8.88 6.81
C ASP A 535 49.37 9.66 5.53
N GLY A 536 48.36 10.32 4.96
CA GLY A 536 48.32 10.99 3.66
C GLY A 536 49.61 11.69 3.21
N THR A 537 50.50 10.90 2.60
CA THR A 537 51.73 11.36 1.95
C THR A 537 51.67 10.93 0.49
N PRO A 538 51.65 11.87 -0.48
CA PRO A 538 51.35 11.53 -1.86
C PRO A 538 52.55 10.88 -2.56
N ALA A 539 52.28 9.77 -3.28
CA ALA A 539 53.14 9.28 -4.35
C ALA A 539 52.49 9.62 -5.68
N ASP A 540 53.25 10.23 -6.59
CA ASP A 540 52.76 10.77 -7.85
C ASP A 540 52.13 9.72 -8.78
N GLN A 541 51.13 10.18 -9.54
CA GLN A 541 50.88 9.96 -10.98
C GLN A 541 51.64 8.77 -11.61
N ASP A 542 51.00 7.87 -12.36
CA ASP A 542 50.33 8.28 -13.59
C ASP A 542 49.43 7.19 -14.26
N GLN A 543 48.61 7.65 -15.21
CA GLN A 543 48.08 6.94 -16.39
C GLN A 543 46.93 5.89 -16.29
N LEU A 544 45.73 6.42 -16.61
CA LEU A 544 44.88 6.10 -17.78
C LEU A 544 43.95 4.85 -17.84
N ASP A 545 42.72 5.20 -18.23
CA ASP A 545 41.75 4.52 -19.12
C ASP A 545 40.97 3.26 -18.65
N GLY A 546 39.64 3.29 -18.93
CA GLY A 546 38.85 2.06 -19.08
C GLY A 546 37.38 2.08 -18.63
N ASP A 547 36.54 2.93 -19.24
CA ASP A 547 35.07 2.83 -19.43
C ASP A 547 34.10 2.35 -18.31
N ALA A 548 33.01 3.10 -18.17
CA ALA A 548 31.87 2.79 -17.30
C ALA A 548 30.57 2.52 -18.10
N VAL A 549 29.77 1.56 -17.61
CA VAL A 549 28.34 1.34 -17.94
C VAL A 549 27.70 0.78 -16.65
N VAL A 550 26.99 1.53 -15.78
CA VAL A 550 25.72 2.27 -15.92
C VAL A 550 24.51 1.39 -16.22
N GLU A 551 23.61 1.26 -15.23
CA GLU A 551 22.20 0.90 -15.44
C GLU A 551 21.29 1.67 -14.45
N PRO A 552 20.03 1.99 -14.81
CA PRO A 552 19.39 3.18 -14.27
C PRO A 552 18.00 2.98 -13.62
N ALA A 553 17.59 4.12 -13.08
CA ALA A 553 16.35 4.56 -12.50
C ALA A 553 15.06 4.51 -13.36
N HIS A 554 13.91 4.32 -12.71
CA HIS A 554 12.59 4.51 -13.32
C HIS A 554 11.63 5.43 -12.53
N ASP A 555 10.99 6.30 -13.31
CA ASP A 555 10.24 7.50 -12.92
C ASP A 555 8.75 7.28 -12.62
N TYR A 556 8.18 8.16 -11.77
CA TYR A 556 6.81 8.09 -11.28
C TYR A 556 6.26 9.51 -11.14
N VAL A 557 5.50 9.89 -12.16
CA VAL A 557 5.07 11.26 -12.43
C VAL A 557 3.90 11.68 -11.56
N GLY A 558 3.92 12.95 -11.14
CA GLY A 558 2.77 13.64 -10.55
C GLY A 558 2.88 15.14 -10.76
N ASP A 559 2.26 15.64 -11.83
CA ASP A 559 2.23 17.07 -12.19
C ASP A 559 0.83 17.46 -12.65
N ASP A 560 0.34 18.61 -12.18
CA ASP A 560 -0.90 19.29 -12.64
C ASP A 560 -0.92 20.73 -12.07
N PRO A 561 -0.61 21.78 -12.86
CA PRO A 561 -0.63 23.16 -12.39
C PRO A 561 -1.87 23.94 -12.86
N ALA A 562 -2.38 24.80 -11.96
CA ALA A 562 -3.29 25.90 -12.29
C ALA A 562 -2.53 27.24 -12.22
N PRO A 563 -2.94 28.28 -12.98
CA PRO A 563 -2.07 29.41 -13.30
C PRO A 563 -2.05 30.50 -12.22
N GLN A 564 -0.97 31.29 -12.22
CA GLN A 564 -0.93 32.60 -11.60
C GLN A 564 -0.44 33.63 -12.62
N ASP A 565 -1.16 34.74 -12.72
CA ASP A 565 -0.71 35.97 -13.36
C ASP A 565 0.47 36.56 -12.57
N GLU A 566 1.46 37.16 -13.23
CA GLU A 566 1.97 38.49 -12.86
C GLU A 566 2.88 39.08 -13.96
N ASP A 567 2.78 40.41 -14.08
CA ASP A 567 3.31 41.27 -15.14
C ASP A 567 4.84 41.23 -15.37
N LEU A 568 5.25 41.39 -16.62
CA LEU A 568 6.56 41.94 -17.01
C LEU A 568 6.37 43.06 -18.06
N PRO A 569 7.26 44.08 -18.07
CA PRO A 569 6.90 45.42 -18.53
C PRO A 569 7.15 45.72 -20.01
N ASP A 570 6.55 46.81 -20.48
CA ASP A 570 6.73 47.42 -21.80
C ASP A 570 8.21 47.71 -22.15
N GLU A 571 8.72 47.11 -23.23
CA GLU A 571 9.51 47.82 -24.26
C GLU A 571 9.85 46.93 -25.48
N GLN A 572 8.92 46.86 -26.45
CA GLN A 572 9.27 46.97 -27.87
C GLN A 572 8.04 47.21 -28.76
N MET A 573 8.02 48.38 -29.39
CA MET A 573 6.98 48.83 -30.30
C MET A 573 7.10 48.19 -31.70
N GLU A 574 5.95 48.14 -32.37
CA GLU A 574 5.79 48.10 -33.83
C GLU A 574 6.42 46.93 -34.62
N THR A 575 5.57 45.96 -35.01
CA THR A 575 5.37 45.71 -36.45
C THR A 575 4.04 44.98 -36.78
N TYR A 576 3.40 45.43 -37.87
CA TYR A 576 2.31 44.78 -38.63
C TYR A 576 0.92 44.51 -37.99
N LYS A 577 0.05 45.54 -38.07
CA LYS A 577 -1.38 45.35 -38.38
C LYS A 577 -1.58 45.16 -39.89
N VAL A 578 -2.16 44.05 -40.36
CA VAL A 578 -2.94 43.96 -41.63
C VAL A 578 -3.95 42.79 -41.54
N ALA A 579 -5.24 43.07 -41.80
CA ALA A 579 -6.38 42.21 -42.26
C ALA A 579 -6.55 40.75 -41.74
N ALA A 580 -7.76 40.17 -41.67
CA ALA A 580 -9.08 40.52 -42.22
C ALA A 580 -10.18 40.21 -41.16
N GLU A 581 -11.33 40.91 -41.14
CA GLU A 581 -12.64 40.44 -41.69
C GLU A 581 -13.01 38.98 -41.35
#